data_AF-A0A8S2Y1Q7-F1
#
_entry.id   AF-A0A8S2Y1Q7-F1
#
_cell.length_a   1.000
_cell.length_b   1.000
_cell.length_c   1.000
_cell.angle_alpha   90.00
_cell.angle_beta   90.00
_cell.angle_gamma   90.00
#
_symmetry.space_group_name_H-M   'P 1'
#
loop_
_entity.id
_entity.type
_entity.pdbx_description
1 polymer ?
#
loop_
_entity_poly.entity_id
_entity_poly.type
_entity_poly.pdbx_seq_one_letter_code
_entity_poly.pdbx_strand_id
1 'polypeptide(L)'
;MVKESRRELFSLQKSYRRLATNPSPDDFVLMDNIHNQIRENLEKKALAKSPGKHERNVKDLSLIAKTAMTSTKASQARIPFLLQPTKGKVESSSEMLTVATDFYTELYSEKPADSGVWNRFLTVLPKLSPQNVDKLEKEITVVECYDALKEMTTGRSPGDDGITGDVWRVIFPIIGEYYVKMI
;
A
#
# COMPACT_ATOMS: atom_id res chain seq x y z
N MET A 1 -6.81 -21.85 22.66
CA MET A 1 -5.42 -21.36 22.74
C MET A 1 -5.18 -20.02 22.02
N VAL A 2 -5.30 -19.89 20.68
CA VAL A 2 -4.85 -18.66 19.97
C VAL A 2 -5.59 -17.36 20.35
N LYS A 3 -6.89 -17.42 20.66
CA LYS A 3 -7.68 -16.23 21.08
C LYS A 3 -7.31 -15.72 22.47
N GLU A 4 -6.88 -16.62 23.35
CA GLU A 4 -6.54 -16.33 24.75
C GLU A 4 -5.20 -15.60 24.84
N SER A 5 -4.18 -16.13 24.14
CA SER A 5 -2.85 -15.51 24.01
C SER A 5 -2.84 -14.20 23.20
N ARG A 6 -3.95 -13.83 22.54
CA ARG A 6 -4.11 -12.51 21.91
C ARG A 6 -4.64 -11.48 22.91
N ARG A 7 -5.54 -11.90 23.79
CA ARG A 7 -6.07 -11.05 24.88
C ARG A 7 -4.97 -10.73 25.88
N GLU A 8 -4.17 -11.73 26.24
CA GLU A 8 -3.02 -11.58 27.16
C GLU A 8 -1.95 -10.62 26.62
N LEU A 9 -1.53 -10.79 25.36
CA LEU A 9 -0.56 -9.88 24.73
C LEU A 9 -1.08 -8.44 24.69
N PHE A 10 -2.37 -8.27 24.39
CA PHE A 10 -2.99 -6.95 24.34
C PHE A 10 -3.10 -6.31 25.73
N SER A 11 -3.38 -7.09 26.78
CA SER A 11 -3.35 -6.58 28.16
C SER A 11 -1.94 -6.19 28.61
N LEU A 12 -0.92 -6.99 28.27
CA LEU A 12 0.49 -6.70 28.57
C LEU A 12 0.97 -5.41 27.88
N GLN A 13 0.67 -5.25 26.59
CA GLN A 13 1.00 -4.04 25.83
C GLN A 13 0.29 -2.79 26.38
N LYS A 14 -0.95 -2.94 26.84
CA LYS A 14 -1.73 -1.84 27.45
C LYS A 14 -1.14 -1.43 28.80
N SER A 15 -0.71 -2.40 29.62
CA SER A 15 -0.07 -2.13 30.91
C SER A 15 1.28 -1.44 30.73
N TYR A 16 2.13 -1.92 29.81
CA TYR A 16 3.40 -1.27 29.47
C TYR A 16 3.19 0.19 29.04
N ARG A 17 2.22 0.43 28.15
CA ARG A 17 1.93 1.79 27.66
C ARG A 17 1.50 2.76 28.76
N ARG A 18 0.81 2.27 29.81
CA ARG A 18 0.36 3.08 30.95
C ARG A 18 1.50 3.44 31.91
N LEU A 19 2.46 2.55 32.08
CA LEU A 19 3.63 2.78 32.92
C LEU A 19 4.65 3.69 32.19
N ALA A 20 4.71 3.63 30.85
CA ALA A 20 5.64 4.43 30.05
C ALA A 20 5.28 5.93 30.00
N THR A 21 4.03 6.28 30.31
CA THR A 21 3.54 7.66 30.21
C THR A 21 4.07 8.58 31.30
N ASN A 22 4.49 8.06 32.46
CA ASN A 22 5.18 8.81 33.53
C ASN A 22 5.91 7.80 34.44
N PRO A 23 7.16 7.41 34.13
CA PRO A 23 7.85 6.33 34.84
C PRO A 23 8.43 6.78 36.18
N SER A 24 8.08 6.08 37.27
CA SER A 24 8.81 6.12 38.54
C SER A 24 10.12 5.31 38.42
N PRO A 25 11.18 5.62 39.20
CA PRO A 25 12.39 4.78 39.29
C PRO A 25 12.11 3.29 39.55
N ASP A 26 11.06 2.97 40.30
CA ASP A 26 10.65 1.59 40.60
C ASP A 26 9.91 0.92 39.42
N ASP A 27 9.33 1.72 38.51
CA ASP A 27 8.57 1.21 37.36
C ASP A 27 9.50 0.63 36.29
N PHE A 28 10.77 1.03 36.23
CA PHE A 28 11.70 0.53 35.20
C PHE A 28 11.92 -0.99 35.29
N VAL A 29 12.02 -1.55 36.50
CA VAL A 29 12.18 -3.00 36.71
C VAL A 29 10.91 -3.75 36.27
N LEU A 30 9.74 -3.21 36.61
CA LEU A 30 8.46 -3.78 36.20
C LEU A 30 8.27 -3.71 34.68
N MET A 31 8.74 -2.63 34.07
CA MET A 31 8.69 -2.40 32.63
C MET A 31 9.59 -3.36 31.87
N ASP A 32 10.81 -3.62 32.36
CA ASP A 32 11.70 -4.62 31.79
C ASP A 32 11.10 -6.03 31.85
N ASN A 33 10.47 -6.37 32.98
CA ASN A 33 9.78 -7.65 33.12
C ASN A 33 8.61 -7.79 32.13
N ILE A 34 7.78 -6.75 31.96
CA ILE A 34 6.69 -6.74 30.99
C ILE A 34 7.23 -6.80 29.56
N HIS A 35 8.31 -6.09 29.26
CA HIS A 35 8.93 -6.07 27.95
C HIS A 35 9.50 -7.45 27.58
N ASN A 36 10.17 -8.12 28.52
CA ASN A 36 10.68 -9.48 28.35
C ASN A 36 9.54 -10.49 28.10
N GLN A 37 8.43 -10.37 28.82
CA GLN A 37 7.24 -11.23 28.61
C GLN A 37 6.58 -10.99 27.25
N ILE A 38 6.53 -9.74 26.77
CA ILE A 38 6.03 -9.42 25.43
C ILE A 38 6.93 -10.06 24.36
N ARG A 39 8.26 -9.96 24.52
CA ARG A 39 9.24 -10.54 23.59
C ARG A 39 9.10 -12.06 23.49
N GLU A 40 9.06 -12.75 24.64
CA GLU A 40 8.92 -14.21 24.69
C GLU A 40 7.60 -14.69 24.04
N ASN A 41 6.49 -13.96 24.25
CA ASN A 41 5.21 -14.27 23.61
C ASN A 41 5.22 -14.05 22.08
N LEU A 42 6.00 -13.09 21.59
CA LEU A 42 6.18 -12.86 20.15
C LEU A 42 7.05 -13.95 19.52
N GLU A 43 8.11 -14.38 20.20
CA GLU A 43 8.98 -15.48 19.78
C GLU A 43 8.22 -16.82 19.74
N LYS A 44 7.44 -17.14 20.77
CA LYS A 44 6.55 -18.31 20.78
C LYS A 44 5.55 -18.29 19.62
N LYS A 45 5.04 -17.10 19.23
CA LYS A 45 4.19 -16.94 18.05
C LYS A 45 4.94 -17.04 16.73
N ALA A 46 6.19 -16.61 16.67
CA ALA A 46 7.04 -16.73 15.49
C ALA A 46 7.41 -18.20 15.22
N LEU A 47 7.79 -18.96 16.26
CA LEU A 47 8.01 -20.41 16.14
C LEU A 47 6.73 -21.19 15.78
N ALA A 48 5.58 -20.80 16.34
CA ALA A 48 4.29 -21.40 15.97
C ALA A 48 3.85 -21.04 14.53
N LYS A 49 4.41 -19.98 13.93
CA LYS A 49 4.33 -19.69 12.49
C LYS A 49 5.52 -20.34 11.77
N SER A 50 5.59 -21.67 11.79
CA SER A 50 6.47 -22.44 10.91
C SER A 50 6.33 -21.96 9.43
N PRO A 51 7.41 -21.95 8.62
CA PRO A 51 7.51 -21.33 7.29
C PRO A 51 6.64 -21.96 6.18
N GLY A 52 5.57 -22.68 6.50
CA GLY A 52 4.66 -23.31 5.53
C GLY A 52 3.75 -22.32 4.76
N LYS A 53 4.10 -21.04 4.68
CA LYS A 53 3.29 -20.03 3.97
C LYS A 53 3.92 -19.50 2.69
N HIS A 54 5.23 -19.66 2.47
CA HIS A 54 5.87 -19.06 1.29
C HIS A 54 6.08 -20.04 0.12
N GLU A 55 6.03 -21.36 0.36
CA GLU A 55 5.99 -22.36 -0.71
C GLU A 55 4.80 -23.29 -0.48
N ARG A 56 3.62 -22.89 -0.95
CA ARG A 56 2.52 -23.84 -1.15
C ARG A 56 2.30 -23.95 -2.64
N ASN A 57 2.80 -25.04 -3.20
CA ASN A 57 2.52 -25.41 -4.58
C ASN A 57 0.99 -25.46 -4.73
N VAL A 58 0.42 -24.73 -5.69
CA VAL A 58 -1.04 -24.55 -5.85
C VAL A 58 -1.75 -25.90 -5.99
N LYS A 59 -1.01 -26.94 -6.41
CA LYS A 59 -1.49 -28.33 -6.53
C LYS A 59 -1.91 -28.93 -5.19
N ASP A 60 -1.25 -28.61 -4.07
CA ASP A 60 -1.44 -29.24 -2.75
C ASP A 60 -2.50 -28.56 -1.87
N LEU A 61 -3.13 -27.49 -2.36
CA LEU A 61 -4.25 -26.87 -1.65
C LEU A 61 -5.46 -27.81 -1.66
N SER A 62 -6.06 -28.05 -0.49
CA SER A 62 -7.29 -28.83 -0.36
C SER A 62 -8.39 -28.22 -1.25
N LEU A 63 -9.28 -29.07 -1.77
CA LEU A 63 -10.37 -28.63 -2.64
C LEU A 63 -11.16 -27.48 -2.02
N ILE A 64 -11.37 -27.51 -0.70
CA ILE A 64 -12.03 -26.47 0.08
C ILE A 64 -11.24 -25.15 0.06
N ALA A 65 -9.91 -25.19 0.16
CA ALA A 65 -9.06 -23.99 0.10
C ALA A 65 -9.02 -23.39 -1.31
N LYS A 66 -8.98 -24.22 -2.36
CA LYS A 66 -9.11 -23.80 -3.76
C LYS A 66 -10.46 -23.12 -3.98
N THR A 67 -11.55 -23.78 -3.58
CA THR A 67 -12.92 -23.24 -3.68
C THR A 67 -13.10 -21.95 -2.88
N ALA A 68 -12.57 -21.84 -1.65
CA ALA A 68 -12.67 -20.63 -0.82
C ALA A 68 -11.89 -19.43 -1.40
N MET A 69 -10.73 -19.69 -2.00
CA MET A 69 -9.95 -18.65 -2.69
C MET A 69 -10.63 -18.18 -3.98
N THR A 70 -11.35 -19.04 -4.70
CA THR A 70 -12.07 -18.69 -5.94
C THR A 70 -13.53 -18.26 -5.75
N SER A 71 -14.12 -18.47 -4.56
CA SER A 71 -15.56 -18.26 -4.30
C SER A 71 -15.89 -16.97 -3.54
N THR A 72 -14.89 -16.23 -3.07
CA THR A 72 -15.16 -14.94 -2.44
C THR A 72 -15.49 -13.91 -3.52
N LYS A 73 -16.58 -13.14 -3.34
CA LYS A 73 -16.98 -12.07 -4.29
C LYS A 73 -15.83 -11.11 -4.62
N ALA A 74 -14.90 -10.89 -3.69
CA ALA A 74 -13.72 -10.05 -3.86
C ALA A 74 -12.62 -10.69 -4.75
N SER A 75 -12.49 -12.03 -4.78
CA SER A 75 -11.53 -12.72 -5.65
C SER A 75 -12.08 -12.94 -7.05
N GLN A 76 -13.40 -13.05 -7.19
CA GLN A 76 -14.10 -13.00 -8.48
C GLN A 76 -14.02 -11.58 -9.11
N ALA A 77 -13.94 -10.54 -8.29
CA ALA A 77 -13.93 -9.14 -8.72
C ALA A 77 -12.57 -8.62 -9.25
N ARG A 78 -11.72 -9.43 -9.91
CA ARG A 78 -10.36 -8.95 -10.26
C ARG A 78 -9.92 -8.89 -11.70
N ILE A 79 -10.72 -9.33 -12.67
CA ILE A 79 -10.51 -8.92 -14.07
C ILE A 79 -11.89 -8.83 -14.74
N PRO A 80 -12.52 -7.64 -14.77
CA PRO A 80 -13.91 -7.50 -15.25
C PRO A 80 -14.15 -8.05 -16.65
N PHE A 81 -13.17 -7.96 -17.55
CA PHE A 81 -13.30 -8.46 -18.93
C PHE A 81 -13.35 -9.99 -19.03
N LEU A 82 -12.83 -10.74 -18.04
CA LEU A 82 -12.93 -12.20 -17.99
C LEU A 82 -14.28 -12.70 -17.45
N LEU A 83 -15.09 -11.79 -16.91
CA LEU A 83 -16.47 -12.03 -16.51
C LEU A 83 -17.39 -11.39 -17.56
N GLN A 84 -17.61 -12.07 -18.67
CA GLN A 84 -18.46 -11.55 -19.73
C GLN A 84 -19.92 -11.57 -19.26
N PRO A 85 -20.62 -10.42 -19.17
CA PRO A 85 -21.99 -10.36 -18.63
C PRO A 85 -22.99 -11.26 -19.38
N THR A 86 -22.72 -11.53 -20.66
CA THR A 86 -23.59 -12.30 -21.57
C THR A 86 -23.16 -13.75 -21.76
N LYS A 87 -21.85 -14.06 -21.68
CA LYS A 87 -21.30 -15.40 -21.93
C LYS A 87 -20.82 -16.13 -20.67
N GLY A 88 -20.87 -15.48 -19.51
CA GLY A 88 -20.43 -16.06 -18.25
C GLY A 88 -18.92 -15.94 -18.03
N LYS A 89 -18.38 -16.84 -17.20
CA LYS A 89 -16.96 -16.83 -16.80
C LYS A 89 -16.12 -17.56 -17.85
N VAL A 90 -15.04 -16.93 -18.29
CA VAL A 90 -14.03 -17.55 -19.16
C VAL A 90 -13.14 -18.47 -18.32
N GLU A 91 -13.08 -19.76 -18.67
CA GLU A 91 -12.31 -20.77 -17.90
C GLU A 91 -11.15 -21.39 -18.69
N SER A 92 -11.18 -21.31 -20.02
CA SER A 92 -10.11 -21.84 -20.88
C SER A 92 -8.93 -20.88 -20.98
N SER A 93 -7.70 -21.39 -20.86
CA SER A 93 -6.48 -20.58 -20.97
C SER A 93 -6.34 -19.89 -22.33
N SER A 94 -6.74 -20.54 -23.42
CA SER A 94 -6.71 -19.94 -24.75
C SER A 94 -7.71 -18.79 -24.87
N GLU A 95 -8.90 -18.97 -24.31
CA GLU A 95 -9.96 -17.98 -24.33
C GLU A 95 -9.63 -16.78 -23.42
N MET A 96 -9.01 -17.03 -22.27
CA MET A 96 -8.50 -15.96 -21.39
C MET A 96 -7.50 -15.05 -22.10
N LEU A 97 -6.58 -15.64 -22.89
CA LEU A 97 -5.62 -14.88 -23.67
C LEU A 97 -6.31 -14.06 -24.76
N THR A 98 -7.23 -14.67 -25.53
CA THR A 98 -7.99 -13.94 -26.56
C THR A 98 -8.74 -12.76 -25.96
N VAL A 99 -9.48 -12.97 -24.88
CA VAL A 99 -10.27 -11.90 -24.26
C VAL A 99 -9.38 -10.81 -23.67
N ALA A 100 -8.22 -11.17 -23.09
CA ALA A 100 -7.24 -10.18 -22.63
C ALA A 100 -6.64 -9.37 -23.79
N THR A 101 -6.27 -10.04 -24.89
CA THR A 101 -5.76 -9.39 -26.10
C THR A 101 -6.80 -8.41 -26.64
N ASP A 102 -8.03 -8.85 -26.87
CA ASP A 102 -9.10 -8.01 -27.39
C ASP A 102 -9.35 -6.79 -26.50
N PHE A 103 -9.41 -7.01 -25.18
CA PHE A 103 -9.60 -5.94 -24.21
C PHE A 103 -8.49 -4.89 -24.26
N TYR A 104 -7.22 -5.31 -24.20
CA TYR A 104 -6.12 -4.35 -24.20
C TYR A 104 -5.91 -3.72 -25.58
N THR A 105 -6.19 -4.45 -26.66
CA THR A 105 -6.23 -3.87 -28.01
C THR A 105 -7.27 -2.76 -28.07
N GLU A 106 -8.50 -2.96 -27.59
CA GLU A 106 -9.52 -1.92 -27.56
C GLU A 106 -9.15 -0.75 -26.62
N LEU A 107 -8.61 -1.05 -25.44
CA LEU A 107 -8.26 -0.05 -24.43
C LEU A 107 -7.19 0.93 -24.94
N TYR A 108 -6.19 0.41 -25.65
CA TYR A 108 -5.08 1.19 -26.20
C TYR A 108 -5.25 1.56 -27.67
N SER A 109 -6.38 1.20 -28.29
CA SER A 109 -6.70 1.67 -29.64
C SER A 109 -7.01 3.16 -29.62
N GLU A 110 -6.68 3.82 -30.72
CA GLU A 110 -7.04 5.21 -30.94
C GLU A 110 -8.57 5.36 -30.91
N LYS A 111 -9.05 6.30 -30.08
CA LYS A 111 -10.47 6.67 -30.03
C LYS A 111 -10.63 8.07 -30.62
N PRO A 112 -11.66 8.33 -31.43
CA PRO A 112 -11.88 9.66 -31.98
C PRO A 112 -12.07 10.66 -30.83
N ALA A 113 -11.17 11.63 -30.75
CA ALA A 113 -11.26 12.74 -29.81
C ALA A 113 -11.84 13.96 -30.52
N ASP A 114 -13.02 14.41 -30.09
CA ASP A 114 -13.59 15.66 -30.58
C ASP A 114 -12.85 16.84 -29.94
N SER A 115 -11.93 17.44 -30.70
CA SER A 115 -11.15 18.61 -30.27
C SER A 115 -12.05 19.82 -29.94
N GLY A 116 -13.24 19.92 -30.54
CA GLY A 116 -14.23 20.94 -30.23
C GLY A 116 -14.82 20.78 -28.83
N VAL A 117 -15.10 19.54 -28.41
CA VAL A 117 -15.55 19.23 -27.04
C VAL A 117 -14.47 19.53 -26.03
N TRP A 118 -13.22 19.12 -26.30
CA TRP A 118 -12.08 19.43 -25.43
C TRP A 118 -11.87 20.93 -25.25
N ASN A 119 -11.88 21.70 -26.35
CA ASN A 119 -11.73 23.15 -26.28
C ASN A 119 -12.85 23.81 -25.48
N ARG A 120 -14.10 23.38 -25.66
CA ARG A 120 -15.24 23.87 -24.85
C ARG A 120 -15.06 23.51 -23.38
N PHE A 121 -14.66 22.29 -23.07
CA PHE A 121 -14.40 21.87 -21.70
C PHE A 121 -13.30 22.71 -21.04
N LEU A 122 -12.18 22.94 -21.73
CA LEU A 122 -11.08 23.77 -21.22
C LEU A 122 -11.51 25.23 -20.96
N THR A 123 -12.47 25.76 -21.72
CA THR A 123 -12.97 27.13 -21.52
C THR A 123 -13.80 27.31 -20.25
N VAL A 124 -14.42 26.25 -19.73
CA VAL A 124 -15.28 26.31 -18.53
C VAL A 124 -14.53 25.98 -17.23
N LEU A 125 -13.25 25.58 -17.33
CA LEU A 125 -12.46 25.28 -16.15
C LEU A 125 -12.15 26.56 -15.35
N PRO A 126 -12.21 26.50 -14.01
CA PRO A 126 -11.84 27.61 -13.16
C PRO A 126 -10.37 27.97 -13.41
N LYS A 127 -10.11 29.25 -13.66
CA LYS A 127 -8.76 29.78 -13.80
C LYS A 127 -8.21 30.18 -12.43
N LEU A 128 -6.92 29.99 -12.24
CA LEU A 128 -6.23 30.47 -11.05
C LEU A 128 -6.28 32.00 -11.00
N SER A 129 -6.33 32.56 -9.78
CA SER A 129 -6.09 33.99 -9.60
C SER A 129 -4.65 34.32 -9.97
N PRO A 130 -4.35 35.56 -10.41
CA PRO A 130 -2.98 35.98 -10.71
C PRO A 130 -2.02 35.69 -9.55
N GLN A 131 -2.47 35.91 -8.30
CA GLN A 131 -1.70 35.62 -7.09
C GLN A 131 -1.32 34.14 -6.93
N ASN A 132 -2.22 33.22 -7.32
CA ASN A 132 -1.94 31.79 -7.25
C ASN A 132 -1.02 31.35 -8.39
N VAL A 133 -1.15 31.96 -9.58
CA VAL A 133 -0.19 31.74 -10.68
C VAL A 133 1.19 32.17 -10.24
N ASP A 134 1.35 33.40 -9.74
CA ASP A 134 2.63 33.93 -9.25
C ASP A 134 3.22 33.09 -8.11
N LYS A 135 2.39 32.42 -7.32
CA LYS A 135 2.86 31.50 -6.28
C LYS A 135 3.41 30.19 -6.86
N LEU A 136 2.77 29.65 -7.90
CA LEU A 136 3.15 28.38 -8.52
C LEU A 136 4.33 28.51 -9.49
N GLU A 137 4.55 29.70 -10.06
CA GLU A 137 5.70 30.00 -10.94
C GLU A 137 7.00 30.26 -10.17
N LYS A 138 6.99 30.18 -8.83
CA LYS A 138 8.19 30.31 -8.01
C LYS A 138 9.02 29.04 -8.05
N GLU A 139 10.33 29.20 -7.87
CA GLU A 139 11.24 28.07 -7.69
C GLU A 139 10.82 27.21 -6.48
N ILE A 140 10.86 25.90 -6.67
CA ILE A 140 10.59 24.93 -5.60
C ILE A 140 11.69 25.03 -4.56
N THR A 141 11.32 25.16 -3.29
CA THR A 141 12.29 25.25 -2.20
C THR A 141 12.61 23.89 -1.60
N VAL A 142 13.83 23.75 -1.04
CA VAL A 142 14.26 22.55 -0.30
C VAL A 142 13.32 22.25 0.87
N VAL A 143 12.81 23.29 1.53
CA VAL A 143 11.90 23.17 2.67
C VAL A 143 10.57 22.56 2.22
N GLU A 144 9.99 23.03 1.12
CA GLU A 144 8.75 22.48 0.57
C GLU A 144 8.89 21.00 0.20
N CYS A 145 10.00 20.61 -0.44
CA CYS A 145 10.27 19.20 -0.73
C CYS A 145 10.42 18.36 0.54
N TYR A 146 11.11 18.89 1.56
CA TYR A 146 11.32 18.18 2.80
C TYR A 146 10.02 17.99 3.61
N ASP A 147 9.18 19.02 3.65
CA ASP A 147 7.87 18.94 4.30
C ASP A 147 6.93 17.98 3.55
N ALA A 148 6.92 18.03 2.22
CA ALA A 148 6.20 17.05 1.41
C ALA A 148 6.65 15.62 1.72
N LEU A 149 7.97 15.38 1.79
CA LEU A 149 8.53 14.07 2.14
C LEU A 149 8.13 13.60 3.55
N LYS A 150 7.95 14.50 4.51
CA LYS A 150 7.44 14.14 5.85
C LYS A 150 5.97 13.74 5.82
N GLU A 151 5.16 14.42 5.02
CA GLU A 151 3.72 14.16 4.91
C GLU A 151 3.40 12.89 4.12
N MET A 152 4.34 12.38 3.32
CA MET A 152 4.15 11.12 2.60
C MET A 152 3.86 9.94 3.54
N THR A 153 2.85 9.14 3.22
CA THR A 153 2.56 7.92 4.00
C THR A 153 3.69 6.90 3.90
N THR A 154 4.08 6.30 5.02
CA THR A 154 5.14 5.27 5.10
C THR A 154 4.67 3.92 4.56
N GLY A 155 5.62 3.04 4.18
CA GLY A 155 5.31 1.67 3.77
C GLY A 155 4.54 1.55 2.44
N ARG A 156 4.61 2.58 1.59
CA ARG A 156 4.13 2.51 0.21
C ARG A 156 5.13 1.77 -0.66
N SER A 157 4.61 1.06 -1.66
CA SER A 157 5.43 0.44 -2.70
C SER A 157 6.26 1.51 -3.42
N PRO A 158 7.51 1.18 -3.80
CA PRO A 158 8.35 2.10 -4.57
C PRO A 158 7.71 2.41 -5.94
N GLY A 159 8.11 3.54 -6.52
CA GLY A 159 7.74 3.89 -7.89
C GLY A 159 8.57 3.14 -8.92
N ASP A 160 8.53 3.62 -10.17
CA ASP A 160 9.28 3.02 -11.29
C ASP A 160 10.81 3.14 -11.10
N ASP A 161 11.26 4.04 -10.22
CA ASP A 161 12.66 4.21 -9.79
C ASP A 161 13.12 3.16 -8.76
N GLY A 162 12.19 2.39 -8.18
CA GLY A 162 12.49 1.41 -7.14
C GLY A 162 12.79 2.01 -5.75
N ILE A 163 12.71 3.33 -5.58
CA ILE A 163 13.06 4.01 -4.32
C ILE A 163 11.78 4.30 -3.54
N THR A 164 11.76 3.94 -2.26
CA THR A 164 10.60 4.23 -1.40
C THR A 164 10.70 5.64 -0.81
N GLY A 165 9.56 6.23 -0.45
CA GLY A 165 9.52 7.51 0.26
C GLY A 165 10.29 7.48 1.60
N ASP A 166 10.42 6.31 2.21
CA ASP A 166 11.15 6.13 3.46
C ASP A 166 12.67 6.23 3.23
N VAL A 167 13.17 5.75 2.09
CA VAL A 167 14.57 5.97 1.67
C VAL A 167 14.81 7.45 1.38
N TRP A 168 13.91 8.10 0.65
CA TRP A 168 14.01 9.54 0.39
C TRP A 168 14.05 10.37 1.67
N ARG A 169 13.28 10.03 2.70
CA ARG A 169 13.36 10.72 4.01
C ARG A 169 14.73 10.65 4.68
N VAL A 170 15.48 9.58 4.46
CA VAL A 170 16.83 9.40 5.01
C VAL A 170 17.88 10.14 4.18
N ILE A 171 17.75 10.09 2.84
CA ILE A 171 18.78 10.61 1.93
C ILE A 171 18.59 12.11 1.64
N PHE A 172 17.34 12.60 1.56
CA PHE A 172 17.04 13.99 1.18
C PHE A 172 17.69 15.04 2.09
N PRO A 173 17.82 14.87 3.42
CA PRO A 173 18.59 15.81 4.25
C PRO A 173 20.05 15.98 3.84
N ILE A 174 20.63 15.01 3.12
CA ILE A 174 22.03 15.00 2.69
C ILE A 174 22.15 15.60 1.27
N ILE A 175 21.23 15.23 0.37
CA ILE A 175 21.33 15.58 -1.06
C ILE A 175 20.36 16.67 -1.51
N GLY A 176 19.42 17.09 -0.66
CA GLY A 176 18.26 17.89 -1.04
C GLY A 176 18.61 19.23 -1.67
N GLU A 177 19.66 19.91 -1.18
CA GLU A 177 20.13 21.16 -1.77
C GLU A 177 20.64 21.01 -3.21
N TYR A 178 21.26 19.89 -3.53
CA TYR A 178 21.73 19.60 -4.89
C TYR A 178 20.58 19.11 -5.77
N TYR A 179 19.71 18.28 -5.21
CA TYR A 179 18.57 17.72 -5.91
C TYR A 179 17.61 18.82 -6.39
N VAL A 180 17.30 19.79 -5.53
CA VAL A 180 16.39 20.90 -5.86
C VAL A 180 16.98 21.85 -6.90
N LYS A 181 18.31 21.99 -6.99
CA LYS A 181 18.95 22.81 -8.03
C LYS A 181 18.94 22.16 -9.42
N MET A 182 18.65 20.85 -9.49
CA MET A 182 18.68 20.08 -10.73
C MET A 182 17.31 20.02 -11.41
N ILE A 183 16.23 20.29 -10.66
CA ILE A 183 14.84 20.35 -11.14
C ILE A 183 14.46 21.78 -11.48
#